data_AF-A0A2S6EVU4-F1
#
_entry.id   AF-A0A2S6EVU4-F1
#
_cell.length_a   1.000
_cell.length_b   1.000
_cell.length_c   1.000
_cell.angle_alpha   90.00
_cell.angle_beta   90.00
_cell.angle_gamma   90.00
#
_symmetry.space_group_name_H-M   'P 1'
#
loop_
_entity.id
_entity.type
_entity.pdbx_description
1 polymer ?
#
loop_
_entity_poly.entity_id
_entity_poly.type
_entity_poly.pdbx_seq_one_letter_code
_entity_poly.pdbx_strand_id
1 'polypeptide(L)' 'MIEGAQERISQKVLFIPDLEKMIGRNRVTLRRWWLTGKFPRPVKLNGTTLAWHSDEIEGWIEQTILNGEKDAS' A
#
# COMPACT_ATOMS: atom_id res chain seq x y z
N MET A 1 -8.94 -20.55 -14.10
CA MET A 1 -8.84 -19.10 -13.82
C MET A 1 -8.81 -18.86 -12.32
N ILE A 2 -7.71 -19.23 -11.67
CA ILE A 2 -7.43 -18.82 -10.28
C ILE A 2 -5.93 -19.00 -10.10
N GLU A 3 -5.17 -17.93 -10.30
CA GLU A 3 -3.79 -17.85 -9.85
C GLU A 3 -3.76 -16.81 -8.74
N GLY A 4 -4.27 -17.25 -7.59
CA GLY A 4 -4.02 -16.57 -6.33
C GLY A 4 -2.56 -16.78 -5.98
N ALA A 5 -1.72 -15.85 -6.39
CA ALA A 5 -0.34 -15.74 -5.97
C ALA A 5 -0.29 -15.59 -4.44
N GLN A 6 -0.22 -16.72 -3.74
CA GLN A 6 0.31 -16.77 -2.38
C GLN A 6 1.80 -16.98 -2.51
N GLU A 7 2.53 -15.87 -2.64
CA GLU A 7 3.98 -15.92 -2.57
C GLU A 7 4.41 -15.72 -1.11
N ARG A 8 5.14 -16.73 -0.63
CA ARG A 8 5.70 -16.82 0.71
C ARG A 8 6.78 -15.75 0.89
N ILE A 9 6.52 -14.58 1.51
CA ILE A 9 7.58 -13.58 1.63
C ILE A 9 7.61 -12.89 3.01
N SER A 10 8.84 -12.79 3.52
CA SER A 10 9.30 -12.26 4.81
C SER A 10 8.39 -11.19 5.41
N GLN A 11 7.81 -11.52 6.56
CA GLN A 11 6.80 -10.75 7.28
C GLN A 11 7.34 -9.40 7.79
N LYS A 12 7.44 -8.40 6.92
CA LYS A 12 7.52 -6.99 7.32
C LYS A 12 6.19 -6.34 7.02
N VAL A 13 5.44 -6.04 8.08
CA VAL A 13 4.20 -5.30 7.99
C VAL A 13 4.46 -3.82 8.32
N LEU A 14 3.90 -2.93 7.50
CA LEU A 14 3.92 -1.50 7.71
C LEU A 14 2.57 -1.06 8.25
N PHE A 15 2.57 -0.16 9.22
CA PHE A 15 1.34 0.41 9.74
C PHE A 15 1.07 1.77 9.10
N ILE A 16 -0.15 2.30 9.28
CA ILE A 16 -0.48 3.69 8.90
C ILE A 16 0.63 4.69 9.30
N PRO A 17 1.11 4.76 10.55
CA PRO A 17 2.14 5.73 10.92
C PRO A 17 3.46 5.56 10.15
N ASP A 18 3.86 4.32 9.82
CA ASP A 18 5.04 4.07 8.99
C ASP A 18 4.81 4.52 7.54
N LEU A 19 3.62 4.27 6.99
CA LEU A 19 3.24 4.74 5.67
C LEU A 19 3.14 6.27 5.59
N GLU A 20 2.61 6.90 6.64
CA GLU A 20 2.57 8.36 6.75
C GLU A 20 3.99 8.95 6.72
N LYS A 21 4.96 8.30 7.39
CA LYS A 21 6.37 8.70 7.36
C LYS A 21 7.08 8.40 6.04
N MET A 22 6.82 7.23 5.46
CA MET A 22 7.47 6.76 4.23
C MET A 22 6.98 7.52 3.00
N ILE A 23 5.67 7.72 2.89
CA ILE A 23 5.02 8.38 1.75
C ILE A 23 4.92 9.90 2.00
N GLY A 24 4.99 10.35 3.25
CA GLY A 24 4.83 11.76 3.61
C GLY A 24 3.39 12.27 3.41
N ARG A 25 2.40 11.37 3.37
CA ARG A 25 0.99 11.69 3.10
C ARG A 25 0.11 11.30 4.28
N ASN A 26 -0.88 12.14 4.56
CA ASN A 26 -1.84 11.93 5.64
C ASN A 26 -2.64 10.64 5.46
N ARG A 27 -3.01 9.99 6.57
CA ARG A 27 -3.88 8.79 6.62
C ARG A 27 -5.15 8.91 5.80
N VAL A 28 -5.71 10.12 5.67
CA VAL A 28 -6.95 10.38 4.91
C VAL A 28 -6.72 10.21 3.41
N THR A 29 -5.55 10.65 2.92
CA THR A 29 -5.14 10.48 1.52
C THR A 29 -4.89 9.02 1.21
N LEU A 30 -4.14 8.32 2.07
CA LEU A 30 -3.97 6.87 1.96
C LEU A 30 -5.35 6.18 1.94
N ARG A 31 -6.25 6.62 2.84
CA ARG A 31 -7.61 6.09 2.92
C ARG A 31 -8.38 6.22 1.62
N ARG A 32 -8.25 7.36 0.96
CA ARG A 32 -8.86 7.60 -0.34
C ARG A 32 -8.25 6.68 -1.39
N TRP A 33 -6.93 6.51 -1.43
CA TRP A 33 -6.27 5.73 -2.47
C TRP A 33 -6.63 4.24 -2.43
N TRP A 34 -6.67 3.61 -1.25
CA TRP A 34 -7.07 2.19 -1.20
C TRP A 34 -8.57 2.01 -1.47
N LEU A 35 -9.40 3.01 -1.14
CA LEU A 35 -10.81 3.03 -1.51
C LEU A 35 -10.99 3.16 -3.04
N THR A 36 -10.15 3.96 -3.70
CA THR A 36 -10.16 4.13 -5.16
C THR A 36 -9.45 2.98 -5.90
N GLY A 37 -8.90 1.99 -5.20
CA GLY A 37 -8.10 0.91 -5.80
C GLY A 37 -6.73 1.34 -6.31
N LYS A 38 -6.29 2.56 -5.95
CA LYS A 38 -4.96 3.11 -6.27
C LYS A 38 -3.92 2.80 -5.20
N PHE A 39 -4.24 2.03 -4.17
CA PHE A 39 -3.29 1.66 -3.10
C PHE A 39 -3.66 0.27 -2.57
N PRO A 40 -2.67 -0.53 -2.13
CA PRO A 40 -2.93 -1.86 -1.57
C PRO A 40 -3.87 -1.77 -0.35
N ARG A 41 -4.71 -2.80 -0.19
CA ARG A 41 -5.72 -2.81 0.87
C ARG A 41 -5.07 -3.18 2.20
N PRO A 42 -5.41 -2.50 3.31
CA PRO A 42 -4.92 -2.91 4.61
C PRO A 42 -5.45 -4.27 5.02
N VAL A 43 -4.57 -5.05 5.64
CA VAL A 43 -4.89 -6.21 6.46
C VAL A 43 -5.25 -5.71 7.86
N LYS A 44 -6.39 -6.17 8.40
CA LYS A 44 -6.81 -5.85 9.76
C LYS A 44 -6.10 -6.77 10.75
N LEU A 45 -5.17 -6.21 11.52
CA LEU A 45 -4.54 -6.85 12.67
C LEU A 45 -5.29 -6.45 13.95
N ASN A 46 -5.71 -7.46 14.73
CA ASN A 46 -6.25 -7.28 16.09
C ASN A 46 -7.42 -6.27 16.22
N GLY A 47 -8.31 -6.21 15.22
CA GLY A 47 -9.59 -5.50 15.30
C GLY A 47 -9.55 -4.00 14.99
N THR A 48 -8.46 -3.30 15.31
CA THR A 48 -8.36 -1.83 15.14
C THR A 48 -7.14 -1.39 14.33
N THR A 49 -6.13 -2.25 14.20
CA THR A 49 -4.88 -1.90 13.54
C THR A 49 -4.93 -2.28 12.07
N LEU A 50 -4.71 -1.30 11.20
CA LEU A 50 -4.54 -1.51 9.77
C LEU A 50 -3.05 -1.66 9.48
N ALA A 51 -2.69 -2.74 8.81
CA ALA A 51 -1.33 -3.07 8.44
C ALA A 51 -1.26 -3.42 6.95
N TRP A 52 -0.14 -3.15 6.31
CA TRP A 52 0.13 -3.46 4.93
C TRP A 52 1.38 -4.32 4.85
N HIS A 53 1.47 -5.16 3.82
CA HIS A 53 2.72 -5.86 3.53
C HIS A 53 3.72 -4.85 2.96
N SER A 54 4.95 -4.84 3.49
CA SER A 54 5.99 -3.92 2.99
C SER A 54 6.25 -4.15 1.51
N ASP A 55 6.24 -5.40 1.06
CA ASP A 55 6.41 -5.81 -0.33
C ASP A 55 5.36 -5.18 -1.27
N GLU A 56 4.07 -5.27 -0.91
CA GLU A 56 3.00 -4.64 -1.70
C GLU A 56 3.14 -3.11 -1.75
N ILE A 57 3.63 -2.50 -0.68
CA ILE A 57 3.83 -1.05 -0.60
C ILE A 57 5.03 -0.64 -1.44
N GLU A 58 6.15 -1.35 -1.35
CA GLU A 58 7.35 -1.11 -2.16
C GLU A 58 7.00 -1.23 -3.65
N GLY A 59 6.38 -2.34 -4.07
CA GLY A 59 5.95 -2.52 -5.45
C GLY A 59 4.94 -1.45 -5.91
N TRP A 60 4.05 -1.00 -5.01
CA TRP A 60 3.14 0.10 -5.31
C TRP A 60 3.85 1.44 -5.48
N ILE A 61 4.83 1.75 -4.62
CA ILE A 61 5.62 2.99 -4.70
C ILE A 61 6.37 2.99 -6.03
N GLU A 62 7.03 1.89 -6.39
CA GLU A 62 7.72 1.75 -7.66
C GLU A 62 6.77 2.00 -8.83
N GLN A 63 5.62 1.33 -8.86
CA GLN A 63 4.61 1.53 -9.91
C GLN A 63 4.07 2.96 -9.95
N THR A 64 3.84 3.60 -8.80
CA THR A 64 3.24 4.94 -8.73
C THR A 64 4.24 6.04 -9.05
N ILE A 65 5.49 5.94 -8.60
CA ILE A 65 6.56 6.86 -8.97
C ILE A 65 6.84 6.73 -10.47
N LEU A 66 6.88 5.51 -11.02
CA LEU A 66 7.03 5.27 -12.46
C LEU A 66 5.86 5.80 -13.28
N ASN A 67 4.63 5.74 -12.77
CA ASN A 67 3.42 6.14 -13.50
C ASN A 67 3.01 7.60 -13.26
N GLY A 68 3.58 8.27 -12.26
CA GLY A 68 3.33 9.66 -11.90
C GLY A 68 3.91 10.69 -12.89
N GLU A 69 4.81 10.27 -13.79
CA GLU A 69 5.35 11.13 -14.85
C GLU A 69 4.40 11.34 -16.05
N LYS A 70 3.27 10.60 -16.13
CA LYS A 70 2.36 10.67 -17.29
C LYS A 70 1.11 11.56 -17.13
N ASP A 71 0.86 12.11 -15.95
CA ASP A 71 -0.32 12.96 -15.70
C ASP A 71 0.01 14.47 -15.73
N ALA A 72 1.24 14.83 -16.09
CA ALA A 72 1.69 16.22 -16.24
C ALA A 72 1.93 16.62 -17.71
N SER A 73 1.08 16.12 -18.63
CA SER A 73 1.12 16.48 -20.05
C SER A 73 -0.18 17.09 -20.55
#